data_AF-A0A453B515-F1
#
_entry.id   AF-A0A453B515-F1
#
_cell.length_a   1.000
_cell.length_b   1.000
_cell.length_c   1.000
_cell.angle_alpha   90.00
_cell.angle_beta   90.00
_cell.angle_gamma   90.00
#
_symmetry.space_group_name_H-M   'P 1'
#
loop_
_entity.id
_entity.type
_entity.pdbx_description
1 polymer ?
#
loop_
_entity_poly.entity_id
_entity_poly.type
_entity_poly.pdbx_seq_one_letter_code
_entity_poly.pdbx_strand_id
1 'polypeptide(L)'
;MVQGVIMHRLGSTILLLLVILCVVLLLEGAAACSGGRCELGDRCSSEGDCGSELYCYNCWIEFAGKRCVRTTVADPFKIADTSLPFNKYAFLTTHNSFSIRGEPFHTGVPRITLYNQDDSVTDQLNNGVRALMLDVYDFRDDIWLCHSKGGKCFDFTAFEPAIGTMMEVEAFLSANPSEIVTLILEDYVSSDHGLSKLFHSAGLTKYWFPVSSMPRDGGDWPRVRDMIRRNHRLLVFTSDESKERAEGIAYQWNFMVENQCKLQRWKFLRKKPRC
;
A
#
# COMPACT_ATOMS: atom_id res chain seq x y z
N MET A 1 36.75 62.44 -31.47
CA MET A 1 37.12 61.48 -30.39
C MET A 1 36.04 61.35 -29.29
N VAL A 2 35.04 62.24 -29.19
CA VAL A 2 34.02 62.21 -28.11
C VAL A 2 32.83 61.26 -28.38
N GLN A 3 32.40 61.08 -29.64
CA GLN A 3 31.28 60.19 -29.99
C GLN A 3 31.58 58.69 -29.78
N GLY A 4 32.84 58.25 -29.95
CA GLY A 4 33.22 56.85 -29.77
C GLY A 4 33.16 56.37 -28.32
N VAL A 5 33.47 57.25 -27.36
CA VAL A 5 33.47 56.92 -25.92
C VAL A 5 32.05 56.77 -25.36
N ILE A 6 31.10 57.57 -25.85
CA ILE A 6 29.69 57.50 -25.44
C ILE A 6 29.03 56.21 -25.96
N MET A 7 29.31 55.83 -27.21
CA MET A 7 28.77 54.60 -27.81
C MET A 7 29.35 53.33 -27.17
N HIS A 8 30.63 53.35 -26.77
CA HIS A 8 31.25 52.26 -26.01
C HIS A 8 30.66 52.10 -24.60
N ARG A 9 30.36 53.22 -23.91
CA ARG A 9 29.72 53.21 -22.59
C ARG A 9 28.26 52.74 -22.65
N LEU A 10 27.52 53.09 -23.70
CA LEU A 10 26.15 52.60 -23.94
C LEU A 10 26.15 51.08 -24.23
N GLY A 11 27.06 50.59 -25.07
CA GLY A 11 27.16 49.16 -25.37
C GLY A 11 27.53 48.32 -24.14
N SER A 12 28.44 48.81 -23.29
CA SER A 12 28.85 48.10 -22.06
C SER A 12 27.75 48.07 -20.99
N THR A 13 26.91 49.10 -20.92
CA THR A 13 25.78 49.13 -19.97
C THR A 13 24.63 48.24 -20.43
N ILE A 14 24.35 48.19 -21.73
CA ILE A 14 23.37 47.26 -22.31
C ILE A 14 23.81 45.80 -22.13
N LEU A 15 25.10 45.50 -22.36
CA LEU A 15 25.63 44.15 -22.14
C LEU A 15 25.54 43.74 -20.67
N LEU A 16 25.85 44.65 -19.74
CA LEU A 16 25.71 44.38 -18.30
C LEU A 16 24.25 44.12 -17.91
N LEU A 17 23.31 44.90 -18.46
CA LEU A 17 21.87 44.70 -18.24
C LEU A 17 21.39 43.37 -18.82
N LEU A 18 21.87 42.94 -19.98
CA LEU A 18 21.55 41.64 -20.57
C LEU A 18 22.14 40.49 -19.77
N VAL A 19 23.35 40.63 -19.23
CA VAL A 19 23.95 39.63 -18.33
C VAL A 19 23.19 39.55 -17.02
N ILE A 20 22.80 40.69 -16.42
CA ILE A 20 21.97 40.70 -15.21
C ILE A 20 20.61 40.08 -15.50
N LEU A 21 19.97 40.40 -16.63
CA LEU A 21 18.69 39.81 -17.03
C LEU A 21 18.83 38.30 -17.27
N CYS A 22 19.89 37.83 -17.93
CA CYS A 22 20.18 36.41 -18.06
C CYS A 22 20.44 35.74 -16.71
N VAL A 23 21.16 36.38 -15.78
CA VAL A 23 21.39 35.84 -14.43
C VAL A 23 20.08 35.80 -13.64
N VAL A 24 19.22 36.81 -13.74
CA VAL A 24 17.88 36.83 -13.11
C VAL A 24 16.99 35.74 -13.72
N LEU A 25 16.96 35.59 -15.05
CA LEU A 25 16.21 34.53 -15.75
C LEU A 25 16.77 33.12 -15.47
N LEU A 26 18.08 32.98 -15.21
CA LEU A 26 18.70 31.72 -14.77
C LEU A 26 18.46 31.43 -13.28
N LEU A 27 18.19 32.45 -12.48
CA LEU A 27 17.82 32.34 -11.06
C LEU A 27 16.31 32.09 -10.85
N GLU A 28 15.48 32.27 -11.87
CA GLU A 28 14.08 31.79 -11.90
C GLU A 28 14.00 30.25 -12.11
N GLY A 29 14.89 29.50 -11.47
CA GLY A 29 14.55 28.14 -11.07
C GLY A 29 13.41 28.28 -10.07
N ALA A 30 12.19 27.86 -10.43
CA ALA A 30 11.03 27.89 -9.55
C ALA A 30 11.46 27.53 -8.13
N ALA A 31 11.39 28.50 -7.22
CA ALA A 31 11.84 28.30 -5.84
C ALA A 31 11.11 27.06 -5.32
N ALA A 32 11.87 26.01 -5.00
CA ALA A 32 11.28 24.81 -4.43
C ALA A 32 10.54 25.26 -3.16
N CYS A 33 9.25 24.95 -3.12
CA CYS A 33 8.46 25.06 -1.91
C CYS A 33 9.18 24.30 -0.77
N SER A 34 9.00 24.76 0.46
CA SER A 34 9.61 24.15 1.65
C SER A 34 8.80 24.52 2.89
N GLY A 35 9.03 23.79 3.98
CA GLY A 35 8.38 24.07 5.27
C GLY A 35 6.87 23.86 5.24
N GLY A 36 6.43 22.74 4.66
CA GLY A 36 5.03 22.30 4.64
C GLY A 36 4.15 23.02 3.63
N ARG A 37 4.75 23.68 2.63
CA ARG A 37 4.03 24.49 1.63
C ARG A 37 3.98 23.85 0.25
N CYS A 38 4.68 22.73 0.05
CA CYS A 38 4.62 22.04 -1.23
C CYS A 38 3.28 21.34 -1.43
N GLU A 39 2.70 21.56 -2.59
CA GLU A 39 1.43 20.98 -3.00
C GLU A 39 1.65 19.64 -3.73
N LEU A 40 0.55 18.95 -4.04
CA LEU A 40 0.58 17.68 -4.75
C LEU A 40 1.30 17.83 -6.10
N GLY A 41 2.36 17.05 -6.30
CA GLY A 41 3.17 17.03 -7.49
C GLY A 41 4.38 17.97 -7.45
N ASP A 42 4.50 18.84 -6.45
CA ASP A 42 5.67 19.71 -6.30
C ASP A 42 6.92 18.91 -5.94
N ARG A 43 8.10 19.42 -6.31
CA ARG A 43 9.37 18.80 -5.91
C ARG A 43 9.59 18.99 -4.42
N CYS A 44 10.18 17.99 -3.79
CA CYS A 44 10.50 18.01 -2.37
C CYS A 44 11.85 17.33 -2.12
N SER A 45 12.47 17.62 -0.99
CA SER A 45 13.70 16.96 -0.53
C SER A 45 13.46 16.08 0.69
N SER A 46 12.53 16.50 1.56
CA SER A 46 12.14 15.82 2.79
C SER A 46 10.63 15.90 3.03
N GLU A 47 10.12 15.05 3.92
CA GLU A 47 8.70 15.05 4.31
C GLU A 47 8.20 16.42 4.79
N GLY A 48 9.06 17.16 5.50
CA GLY A 48 8.74 18.49 6.02
C GLY A 48 8.55 19.57 4.95
N ASP A 49 8.83 19.28 3.68
CA ASP A 49 8.53 20.20 2.58
C ASP A 49 7.06 20.15 2.17
N CYS A 50 6.44 18.99 2.30
CA CYS A 50 5.09 18.68 1.82
C CYS A 50 3.99 19.16 2.77
N GLY A 51 2.88 19.63 2.19
CA GLY A 51 1.69 20.02 2.94
C GLY A 51 1.09 18.86 3.75
N SER A 52 0.13 19.18 4.62
CA SER A 52 -0.59 18.17 5.41
C SER A 52 -1.20 17.08 4.52
N GLU A 53 -1.07 15.82 4.92
CA GLU A 53 -1.50 14.61 4.16
C GLU A 53 -0.67 14.29 2.91
N LEU A 54 0.46 14.96 2.69
CA LEU A 54 1.39 14.68 1.60
C LEU A 54 2.76 14.24 2.15
N TYR A 55 3.44 13.37 1.40
CA TYR A 55 4.82 12.89 1.70
C TYR A 55 5.71 13.01 0.48
N CYS A 56 7.01 13.11 0.77
CA CYS A 56 8.05 13.37 -0.20
C CYS A 56 8.59 12.08 -0.83
N TYR A 57 7.93 11.65 -1.90
CA TYR A 57 8.15 10.33 -2.48
C TYR A 57 8.76 10.38 -3.88
N ASN A 58 9.52 9.34 -4.24
CA ASN A 58 10.07 9.18 -5.59
C ASN A 58 9.41 8.01 -6.32
N CYS A 59 8.56 8.31 -7.30
CA CYS A 59 8.03 7.30 -8.21
C CYS A 59 8.85 7.30 -9.51
N TRP A 60 9.94 6.52 -9.52
CA TRP A 60 10.89 6.43 -10.64
C TRP A 60 10.27 6.04 -11.99
N ILE A 61 9.08 5.43 -11.98
CA ILE A 61 8.35 5.00 -13.18
C ILE A 61 7.62 6.19 -13.84
N GLU A 62 7.12 7.13 -13.04
CA GLU A 62 6.29 8.24 -13.50
C GLU A 62 7.07 9.54 -13.61
N PHE A 63 8.04 9.78 -12.73
CA PHE A 63 8.79 11.04 -12.70
C PHE A 63 10.21 10.88 -12.12
N ALA A 64 11.12 11.73 -12.59
CA ALA A 64 12.47 11.84 -12.03
C ALA A 64 12.48 12.74 -10.79
N GLY A 65 13.04 12.23 -9.70
CA GLY A 65 13.21 12.95 -8.42
C GLY A 65 12.02 12.81 -7.48
N LYS A 66 12.18 13.29 -6.24
CA LYS A 66 11.12 13.24 -5.24
C LYS A 66 10.09 14.35 -5.45
N ARG A 67 8.82 14.02 -5.22
CA ARG A 67 7.69 14.94 -5.27
C ARG A 67 6.74 14.69 -4.11
N CYS A 68 6.00 15.71 -3.71
CA CYS A 68 4.91 15.55 -2.77
C CYS A 68 3.79 14.76 -3.42
N VAL A 69 3.47 13.60 -2.87
CA VAL A 69 2.40 12.72 -3.35
C VAL A 69 1.38 12.50 -2.25
N ARG A 70 0.24 11.90 -2.61
CA ARG A 70 -0.77 11.40 -1.69
C ARG A 70 -0.86 9.86 -1.79
N THR A 71 -0.58 9.17 -0.69
CA THR A 71 -0.66 7.74 -0.37
C THR A 71 -1.81 7.48 0.62
N THR A 72 -2.21 8.44 1.45
CA THR A 72 -3.34 8.27 2.39
C THR A 72 -4.66 8.33 1.63
N VAL A 73 -5.36 7.20 1.61
CA VAL A 73 -6.71 7.07 1.06
C VAL A 73 -7.74 7.31 2.16
N ALA A 74 -8.88 7.86 1.77
CA ALA A 74 -9.97 8.11 2.70
C ALA A 74 -10.50 6.80 3.29
N ASP A 75 -10.64 6.80 4.62
CA ASP A 75 -11.17 5.68 5.38
C ASP A 75 -12.65 5.45 5.02
N PRO A 76 -13.01 4.25 4.53
CA PRO A 76 -14.37 3.97 4.07
C PRO A 76 -15.41 4.07 5.20
N PHE A 77 -15.03 3.78 6.45
CA PHE A 77 -15.92 3.87 7.61
C PHE A 77 -16.13 5.30 8.09
N LYS A 78 -15.22 6.22 7.77
CA LYS A 78 -15.40 7.65 8.02
C LYS A 78 -16.24 8.33 6.94
N ILE A 79 -16.21 7.83 5.70
CA ILE A 79 -16.98 8.39 4.59
C ILE A 79 -18.46 7.97 4.69
N ALA A 80 -18.71 6.68 4.82
CA ALA A 80 -20.05 6.10 4.71
C ALA A 80 -20.67 5.69 6.06
N ASP A 81 -20.02 6.06 7.17
CA ASP A 81 -20.30 5.60 8.55
C ASP A 81 -20.16 4.06 8.72
N THR A 82 -20.54 3.52 9.88
CA THR A 82 -20.43 2.08 10.23
C THR A 82 -21.78 1.34 10.20
N SER A 83 -22.80 1.92 9.58
CA SER A 83 -24.18 1.45 9.62
C SER A 83 -24.51 0.40 8.55
N LEU A 84 -23.75 0.35 7.46
CA LEU A 84 -23.97 -0.56 6.33
C LEU A 84 -23.41 -1.97 6.61
N PRO A 85 -23.92 -3.00 5.93
CA PRO A 85 -23.28 -4.31 5.85
C PRO A 85 -21.84 -4.21 5.33
N PHE A 86 -20.92 -5.02 5.87
CA PHE A 86 -19.49 -4.98 5.48
C PHE A 86 -19.26 -5.12 3.96
N ASN A 87 -20.04 -5.96 3.28
CA ASN A 87 -19.98 -6.15 1.82
C ASN A 87 -20.59 -5.01 0.99
N LYS A 88 -20.97 -3.88 1.60
CA LYS A 88 -21.41 -2.66 0.88
C LYS A 88 -20.35 -1.56 0.86
N TYR A 89 -19.17 -1.81 1.42
CA TYR A 89 -18.03 -0.91 1.36
C TYR A 89 -17.07 -1.32 0.24
N ALA A 90 -16.28 -0.36 -0.24
CA ALA A 90 -15.14 -0.60 -1.11
C ALA A 90 -13.85 -0.40 -0.30
N PHE A 91 -12.92 -1.34 -0.40
CA PHE A 91 -11.67 -1.33 0.36
C PHE A 91 -10.48 -1.28 -0.58
N LEU A 92 -9.53 -0.38 -0.30
CA LEU A 92 -8.22 -0.44 -0.93
C LEU A 92 -7.52 -1.72 -0.48
N THR A 93 -7.06 -2.50 -1.45
CA THR A 93 -6.38 -3.78 -1.26
C THR A 93 -5.01 -3.73 -1.91
N THR A 94 -3.96 -4.18 -1.22
CA THR A 94 -2.61 -4.29 -1.81
C THR A 94 -2.31 -5.74 -2.17
N HIS A 95 -1.73 -5.94 -3.36
CA HIS A 95 -1.33 -7.24 -3.88
C HIS A 95 0.08 -7.57 -3.42
N ASN A 96 0.30 -8.74 -2.80
CA ASN A 96 1.57 -9.18 -2.24
C ASN A 96 2.16 -8.10 -1.32
N SER A 97 1.39 -7.72 -0.30
CA SER A 97 1.65 -6.56 0.57
C SER A 97 3.03 -6.60 1.25
N PHE A 98 3.57 -7.80 1.46
CA PHE A 98 4.89 -8.07 2.04
C PHE A 98 6.05 -7.91 1.05
N SER A 99 5.77 -7.84 -0.25
CA SER A 99 6.77 -7.82 -1.31
C SER A 99 7.38 -6.42 -1.46
N ILE A 100 8.10 -5.98 -0.43
CA ILE A 100 8.54 -4.60 -0.23
C ILE A 100 9.95 -4.41 -0.78
N ARG A 101 10.15 -3.33 -1.55
CA ARG A 101 11.47 -2.93 -2.05
C ARG A 101 12.37 -2.53 -0.89
N GLY A 102 13.55 -3.14 -0.83
CA GLY A 102 14.54 -2.81 0.21
C GLY A 102 14.33 -3.55 1.52
N GLU A 103 13.33 -4.43 1.61
CA GLU A 103 13.12 -5.30 2.77
C GLU A 103 14.37 -6.13 3.06
N PRO A 104 14.86 -6.21 4.32
CA PRO A 104 16.07 -6.94 4.68
C PRO A 104 16.11 -8.39 4.19
N PHE A 105 17.30 -8.93 3.95
CA PHE A 105 17.46 -10.33 3.55
C PHE A 105 17.53 -11.25 4.77
N HIS A 106 16.37 -11.77 5.17
CA HIS A 106 16.26 -12.66 6.34
C HIS A 106 16.89 -14.06 6.13
N THR A 107 17.19 -14.43 4.88
CA THR A 107 17.80 -15.73 4.55
C THR A 107 19.32 -15.69 4.41
N GLY A 108 19.90 -14.48 4.37
CA GLY A 108 21.32 -14.25 4.01
C GLY A 108 21.61 -14.40 2.51
N VAL A 109 20.61 -14.70 1.68
CA VAL A 109 20.75 -14.84 0.22
C VAL A 109 20.16 -13.60 -0.46
N PRO A 110 20.84 -13.01 -1.46
CA PRO A 110 20.27 -11.91 -2.22
C PRO A 110 18.93 -12.27 -2.88
N ARG A 111 17.93 -11.42 -2.71
CA ARG A 111 16.58 -11.65 -3.25
C ARG A 111 16.52 -11.40 -4.76
N ILE A 112 16.00 -12.36 -5.51
CA ILE A 112 15.80 -12.34 -6.97
C ILE A 112 14.33 -12.66 -7.25
N THR A 113 13.47 -11.67 -7.03
CA THR A 113 12.04 -11.74 -7.33
C THR A 113 11.48 -10.35 -7.63
N LEU A 114 10.19 -10.24 -7.89
CA LEU A 114 9.51 -8.97 -8.13
C LEU A 114 9.08 -8.33 -6.82
N TYR A 115 9.11 -7.00 -6.77
CA TYR A 115 8.61 -6.20 -5.66
C TYR A 115 7.28 -5.56 -6.05
N ASN A 116 6.33 -5.54 -5.14
CA ASN A 116 4.99 -4.98 -5.36
C ASN A 116 4.77 -3.69 -4.59
N GLN A 117 5.45 -3.50 -3.47
CA GLN A 117 5.25 -2.38 -2.56
C GLN A 117 6.56 -1.64 -2.30
N ASP A 118 6.44 -0.37 -1.95
CA ASP A 118 7.54 0.43 -1.41
C ASP A 118 7.30 0.82 0.06
N ASP A 119 6.05 0.71 0.54
CA ASP A 119 5.63 0.98 1.92
C ASP A 119 5.62 -0.30 2.77
N SER A 120 5.98 -0.19 4.05
CA SER A 120 5.80 -1.27 5.04
C SER A 120 4.32 -1.67 5.18
N VAL A 121 4.02 -2.85 5.74
CA VAL A 121 2.63 -3.25 5.99
C VAL A 121 1.95 -2.28 6.97
N THR A 122 2.66 -1.87 8.01
CA THR A 122 2.21 -0.81 8.93
C THR A 122 1.83 0.47 8.19
N ASP A 123 2.69 0.94 7.28
CA ASP A 123 2.44 2.17 6.52
C ASP A 123 1.28 2.00 5.53
N GLN A 124 1.16 0.85 4.86
CA GLN A 124 0.01 0.53 4.02
C GLN A 124 -1.31 0.66 4.80
N LEU A 125 -1.39 0.08 6.00
CA LEU A 125 -2.56 0.16 6.87
C LEU A 125 -2.84 1.60 7.35
N ASN A 126 -1.81 2.33 7.76
CA ASN A 126 -1.91 3.75 8.14
C ASN A 126 -2.34 4.63 6.96
N ASN A 127 -1.96 4.26 5.74
CA ASN A 127 -2.33 4.93 4.50
C ASN A 127 -3.74 4.54 4.00
N GLY A 128 -4.51 3.78 4.77
CA GLY A 128 -5.93 3.50 4.48
C GLY A 128 -6.19 2.18 3.76
N VAL A 129 -5.16 1.34 3.55
CA VAL A 129 -5.37 -0.04 3.10
C VAL A 129 -6.14 -0.81 4.18
N ARG A 130 -7.13 -1.60 3.78
CA ARG A 130 -7.95 -2.43 4.68
C ARG A 130 -8.05 -3.88 4.26
N ALA A 131 -7.37 -4.25 3.18
CA ALA A 131 -7.17 -5.63 2.79
C ALA A 131 -5.74 -5.85 2.28
N LEU A 132 -5.13 -6.96 2.70
CA LEU A 132 -3.76 -7.34 2.35
C LEU A 132 -3.78 -8.72 1.68
N MET A 133 -3.17 -8.84 0.50
CA MET A 133 -2.93 -10.14 -0.12
C MET A 133 -1.53 -10.62 0.24
N LEU A 134 -1.42 -11.85 0.73
CA LEU A 134 -0.18 -12.43 1.24
C LEU A 134 0.02 -13.84 0.67
N ASP A 135 1.24 -14.14 0.22
CA ASP A 135 1.58 -15.47 -0.27
C ASP A 135 2.32 -16.19 0.86
N VAL A 136 1.69 -17.21 1.44
CA VAL A 136 2.19 -17.91 2.64
C VAL A 136 2.67 -19.32 2.29
N TYR A 137 3.85 -19.68 2.78
CA TYR A 137 4.52 -20.95 2.46
C TYR A 137 5.11 -21.59 3.72
N ASP A 138 5.10 -22.93 3.78
CA ASP A 138 6.03 -23.63 4.67
C ASP A 138 7.46 -23.47 4.15
N PHE A 139 8.36 -22.93 4.97
CA PHE A 139 9.76 -22.73 4.62
C PHE A 139 10.65 -22.65 5.86
N ARG A 140 11.81 -23.32 5.84
CA ARG A 140 12.77 -23.34 6.96
C ARG A 140 12.10 -23.62 8.32
N ASP A 141 11.23 -24.64 8.34
CA ASP A 141 10.48 -25.11 9.51
C ASP A 141 9.55 -24.05 10.16
N ASP A 142 9.15 -23.03 9.41
CA ASP A 142 8.20 -21.98 9.83
C ASP A 142 7.31 -21.55 8.65
N ILE A 143 6.37 -20.63 8.87
CA ILE A 143 5.55 -20.01 7.83
C ILE A 143 6.20 -18.72 7.38
N TRP A 144 6.47 -18.61 6.07
CA TRP A 144 7.13 -17.48 5.46
C TRP A 144 6.28 -16.82 4.39
N LEU A 145 6.60 -15.55 4.16
CA LEU A 145 6.07 -14.78 3.05
C LEU A 145 7.07 -14.82 1.89
N CYS A 146 6.64 -15.34 0.75
CA CYS A 146 7.52 -15.56 -0.40
C CYS A 146 6.87 -15.17 -1.71
N HIS A 147 7.54 -14.34 -2.52
CA HIS A 147 7.07 -14.05 -3.87
C HIS A 147 7.65 -15.09 -4.83
N SER A 148 7.00 -16.25 -4.90
CA SER A 148 7.50 -17.44 -5.59
C SER A 148 6.46 -18.06 -6.53
N LYS A 149 6.78 -19.21 -7.11
CA LYS A 149 5.88 -19.95 -8.02
C LYS A 149 5.94 -21.45 -7.78
N GLY A 150 4.85 -22.14 -8.12
CA GLY A 150 4.77 -23.60 -8.06
C GLY A 150 4.69 -24.16 -6.64
N GLY A 151 4.16 -23.38 -5.69
CA GLY A 151 3.94 -23.80 -4.31
C GLY A 151 5.21 -24.09 -3.52
N LYS A 152 6.34 -23.48 -3.88
CA LYS A 152 7.62 -23.64 -3.17
C LYS A 152 8.25 -22.29 -2.90
N CYS A 153 8.68 -22.07 -1.67
CA CYS A 153 9.53 -20.94 -1.33
C CYS A 153 11.01 -21.32 -1.47
N PHE A 154 11.81 -20.39 -2.00
CA PHE A 154 13.26 -20.48 -2.10
C PHE A 154 13.92 -19.33 -1.34
N ASP A 155 15.18 -19.49 -0.94
CA ASP A 155 15.93 -18.46 -0.22
C ASP A 155 15.98 -17.12 -0.95
N PHE A 156 16.07 -17.14 -2.28
CA PHE A 156 16.13 -15.96 -3.14
C PHE A 156 14.74 -15.36 -3.45
N THR A 157 13.64 -16.01 -3.05
CA THR A 157 12.26 -15.50 -3.19
C THR A 157 11.62 -15.12 -1.85
N ALA A 158 12.24 -15.51 -0.74
CA ALA A 158 11.75 -15.28 0.61
C ALA A 158 11.90 -13.81 1.02
N PHE A 159 10.86 -13.26 1.64
CA PHE A 159 10.89 -11.94 2.26
C PHE A 159 11.24 -12.08 3.73
N GLU A 160 10.28 -12.52 4.54
CA GLU A 160 10.42 -12.65 5.99
C GLU A 160 9.53 -13.80 6.53
N PRO A 161 9.78 -14.25 7.78
CA PRO A 161 8.80 -15.05 8.52
C PRO A 161 7.48 -14.30 8.67
N ALA A 162 6.36 -14.99 8.43
CA ALA A 162 5.04 -14.35 8.40
C ALA A 162 4.61 -13.73 9.75
N ILE A 163 5.19 -14.19 10.86
CA ILE A 163 4.91 -13.65 12.19
C ILE A 163 5.18 -12.14 12.29
N GLY A 164 6.18 -11.60 11.57
CA GLY A 164 6.49 -10.17 11.54
C GLY A 164 5.30 -9.34 11.04
N THR A 165 4.90 -9.55 9.78
CA THR A 165 3.70 -8.97 9.19
C THR A 165 2.43 -9.19 10.04
N MET A 166 2.23 -10.37 10.65
CA MET A 166 1.05 -10.61 11.49
C MET A 166 1.05 -9.76 12.78
N MET A 167 2.21 -9.52 13.37
CA MET A 167 2.35 -8.62 14.51
C MET A 167 2.11 -7.16 14.13
N GLU A 168 2.48 -6.73 12.93
CA GLU A 168 2.12 -5.39 12.42
C GLU A 168 0.59 -5.22 12.32
N VAL A 169 -0.12 -6.24 11.80
CA VAL A 169 -1.58 -6.24 11.73
C VAL A 169 -2.20 -6.22 13.13
N GLU A 170 -1.66 -6.98 14.09
CA GLU A 170 -2.14 -6.96 15.48
C GLU A 170 -1.96 -5.58 16.11
N ALA A 171 -0.77 -4.99 15.97
CA ALA A 171 -0.46 -3.67 16.49
C ALA A 171 -1.41 -2.61 15.91
N PHE A 172 -1.68 -2.66 14.61
CA PHE A 172 -2.64 -1.78 13.96
C PHE A 172 -4.06 -1.95 14.52
N LEU A 173 -4.58 -3.18 14.60
CA LEU A 173 -5.93 -3.45 15.13
C LEU A 173 -6.05 -3.09 16.62
N SER A 174 -4.97 -3.24 17.39
CA SER A 174 -4.90 -2.85 18.80
C SER A 174 -4.97 -1.33 18.97
N ALA A 175 -4.18 -0.59 18.17
CA ALA A 175 -4.18 0.88 18.18
C ALA A 175 -5.47 1.50 17.62
N ASN A 176 -6.17 0.79 16.73
CA ASN A 176 -7.32 1.30 16.00
C ASN A 176 -8.58 0.44 16.26
N PRO A 177 -9.29 0.64 17.39
CA PRO A 177 -10.39 -0.24 17.82
C PRO A 177 -11.63 -0.20 16.91
N SER A 178 -11.77 0.82 16.08
CA SER A 178 -12.88 0.97 15.13
C SER A 178 -12.59 0.38 13.75
N GLU A 179 -11.39 -0.13 13.52
CA GLU A 179 -10.96 -0.62 12.20
C GLU A 179 -11.15 -2.12 12.07
N ILE A 180 -11.35 -2.56 10.83
CA ILE A 180 -11.45 -3.95 10.41
C ILE A 180 -10.42 -4.19 9.31
N VAL A 181 -9.65 -5.27 9.40
CA VAL A 181 -8.66 -5.68 8.40
C VAL A 181 -9.07 -7.01 7.78
N THR A 182 -8.86 -7.14 6.47
CA THR A 182 -9.03 -8.38 5.73
C THR A 182 -7.69 -8.92 5.26
N LEU A 183 -7.43 -10.20 5.47
CA LEU A 183 -6.29 -10.92 4.91
C LEU A 183 -6.78 -11.90 3.85
N ILE A 184 -6.12 -11.90 2.70
CA ILE A 184 -6.40 -12.81 1.58
C ILE A 184 -5.11 -13.59 1.33
N LEU A 185 -5.13 -14.88 1.61
CA LEU A 185 -3.93 -15.71 1.59
C LEU A 185 -3.87 -16.55 0.31
N GLU A 186 -2.84 -16.32 -0.51
CA GLU A 186 -2.39 -17.33 -1.48
C GLU A 186 -1.61 -18.39 -0.68
N ASP A 187 -2.29 -19.49 -0.40
CA ASP A 187 -1.94 -20.44 0.66
C ASP A 187 -1.24 -21.69 0.12
N TYR A 188 0.02 -21.85 0.51
CA TYR A 188 0.86 -23.03 0.27
C TYR A 188 1.33 -23.68 1.57
N VAL A 189 0.66 -23.41 2.69
CA VAL A 189 0.98 -23.98 4.00
C VAL A 189 0.32 -25.35 4.14
N SER A 190 1.13 -26.39 4.17
CA SER A 190 0.74 -27.79 4.35
C SER A 190 0.91 -28.29 5.78
N SER A 191 1.68 -27.58 6.61
CA SER A 191 1.90 -27.93 8.01
C SER A 191 0.59 -27.98 8.80
N ASP A 192 0.51 -28.95 9.71
CA ASP A 192 -0.70 -29.21 10.49
C ASP A 192 -1.08 -28.01 11.36
N HIS A 193 -2.25 -27.43 11.07
CA HIS A 193 -2.78 -26.23 11.72
C HIS A 193 -1.80 -25.04 11.74
N GLY A 194 -0.94 -24.94 10.72
CA GLY A 194 0.11 -23.93 10.65
C GLY A 194 -0.41 -22.50 10.77
N LEU A 195 -1.44 -22.15 9.99
CA LEU A 195 -2.00 -20.80 9.98
C LEU A 195 -2.67 -20.46 11.31
N SER A 196 -3.45 -21.38 11.87
CA SER A 196 -4.09 -21.22 13.18
C SER A 196 -3.06 -20.94 14.28
N LYS A 197 -1.94 -21.67 14.27
CA LYS A 197 -0.83 -21.45 15.22
C LYS A 197 -0.16 -20.10 15.00
N LEU A 198 0.06 -19.68 13.76
CA LEU A 198 0.59 -18.38 13.40
C LEU A 198 -0.29 -17.25 13.93
N PHE A 199 -1.60 -17.27 13.62
CA PHE A 199 -2.55 -16.25 14.08
C PHE A 199 -2.70 -16.21 15.60
N HIS A 200 -2.67 -17.38 16.25
CA HIS A 200 -2.68 -17.47 17.70
C HIS A 200 -1.42 -16.83 18.31
N SER A 201 -0.25 -17.16 17.79
CA SER A 201 1.05 -16.65 18.25
C SER A 201 1.17 -15.14 18.06
N ALA A 202 0.61 -14.61 16.96
CA ALA A 202 0.53 -13.18 16.70
C ALA A 202 -0.50 -12.45 17.60
N GLY A 203 -1.34 -13.16 18.35
CA GLY A 203 -2.41 -12.57 19.16
C GLY A 203 -3.64 -12.12 18.37
N LEU A 204 -3.79 -12.56 17.11
CA LEU A 204 -4.86 -12.12 16.21
C LEU A 204 -6.19 -12.87 16.41
N THR A 205 -6.19 -14.04 17.05
CA THR A 205 -7.41 -14.85 17.26
C THR A 205 -8.53 -14.08 17.97
N LYS A 206 -8.20 -13.12 18.85
CA LYS A 206 -9.20 -12.28 19.55
C LYS A 206 -10.01 -11.38 18.61
N TYR A 207 -9.52 -11.14 17.39
CA TYR A 207 -10.19 -10.32 16.38
C TYR A 207 -10.96 -11.13 15.33
N TRP A 208 -10.84 -12.46 15.37
CA TRP A 208 -11.23 -13.34 14.28
C TRP A 208 -12.75 -13.31 13.99
N PHE A 209 -13.13 -13.05 12.74
CA PHE A 209 -14.51 -13.21 12.29
C PHE A 209 -14.74 -14.67 11.86
N PRO A 210 -15.66 -15.42 12.51
CA PRO A 210 -15.83 -16.85 12.26
C PRO A 210 -16.51 -17.12 10.92
N VAL A 211 -15.99 -18.08 10.14
CA VAL A 211 -16.54 -18.49 8.84
C VAL A 211 -18.00 -18.94 8.91
N SER A 212 -18.42 -19.53 10.04
CA SER A 212 -19.81 -19.94 10.29
C SER A 212 -20.80 -18.77 10.37
N SER A 213 -20.31 -17.54 10.57
CA SER A 213 -21.11 -16.31 10.56
C SER A 213 -21.01 -15.53 9.24
N MET A 214 -20.26 -16.03 8.26
CA MET A 214 -20.19 -15.40 6.93
C MET A 214 -21.46 -15.74 6.14
N PRO A 215 -22.16 -14.74 5.57
CA PRO A 215 -23.34 -15.01 4.76
C PRO A 215 -22.95 -15.73 3.47
N ARG A 216 -23.86 -16.60 3.00
CA ARG A 216 -23.76 -17.30 1.72
C ARG A 216 -24.76 -16.70 0.71
N ASP A 217 -24.60 -17.05 -0.56
CA ASP A 217 -25.54 -16.70 -1.64
C ASP A 217 -25.81 -15.19 -1.82
N GLY A 218 -24.79 -14.36 -1.54
CA GLY A 218 -24.86 -12.91 -1.73
C GLY A 218 -25.65 -12.15 -0.65
N GLY A 219 -25.97 -12.81 0.48
CA GLY A 219 -26.59 -12.17 1.62
C GLY A 219 -25.75 -11.01 2.21
N ASP A 220 -26.43 -10.11 2.92
CA ASP A 220 -25.75 -9.01 3.61
C ASP A 220 -24.90 -9.53 4.77
N TRP A 221 -23.68 -9.03 4.85
CA TRP A 221 -22.79 -9.27 5.99
C TRP A 221 -23.30 -8.52 7.22
N PRO A 222 -22.84 -8.88 8.44
CA PRO A 222 -23.11 -8.05 9.60
C PRO A 222 -22.71 -6.59 9.35
N ARG A 223 -23.43 -5.68 9.99
CA ARG A 223 -23.08 -4.25 9.92
C ARG A 223 -21.72 -4.04 10.54
N VAL A 224 -20.94 -3.12 9.98
CA VAL A 224 -19.59 -2.82 10.47
C VAL A 224 -19.58 -2.47 11.96
N ARG A 225 -20.54 -1.66 12.43
CA ARG A 225 -20.69 -1.34 13.86
C ARG A 225 -20.87 -2.56 14.75
N ASP A 226 -21.53 -3.60 14.26
CA ASP A 226 -21.82 -4.80 15.05
C ASP A 226 -20.61 -5.75 15.06
N MET A 227 -19.85 -5.80 13.96
CA MET A 227 -18.54 -6.48 13.90
C MET A 227 -17.56 -5.85 14.88
N ILE A 228 -17.43 -4.51 14.88
CA ILE A 228 -16.58 -3.76 15.80
C ILE A 228 -16.98 -4.02 17.26
N ARG A 229 -18.28 -3.91 17.59
CA ARG A 229 -18.78 -4.14 18.96
C ARG A 229 -18.49 -5.54 19.49
N ARG A 230 -18.47 -6.56 18.62
CA ARG A 230 -18.13 -7.94 18.96
C ARG A 230 -16.63 -8.24 18.88
N ASN A 231 -15.82 -7.24 18.56
CA ASN A 231 -14.40 -7.35 18.28
C ASN A 231 -14.07 -8.34 17.13
N HIS A 232 -15.00 -8.61 16.22
CA HIS A 232 -14.74 -9.40 15.01
C HIS A 232 -14.17 -8.49 13.90
N ARG A 233 -12.90 -8.12 14.06
CA ARG A 233 -12.22 -7.08 13.28
C ARG A 233 -11.13 -7.61 12.34
N LEU A 234 -10.98 -8.93 12.26
CA LEU A 234 -10.10 -9.61 11.32
C LEU A 234 -10.89 -10.63 10.50
N LEU A 235 -10.93 -10.44 9.19
CA LEU A 235 -11.42 -11.45 8.25
C LEU A 235 -10.22 -12.11 7.59
N VAL A 236 -10.23 -13.44 7.47
CA VAL A 236 -9.16 -14.17 6.80
C VAL A 236 -9.76 -15.13 5.79
N PHE A 237 -9.25 -15.03 4.56
CA PHE A 237 -9.59 -15.89 3.45
C PHE A 237 -8.35 -16.62 2.96
N THR A 238 -8.53 -17.83 2.44
CA THR A 238 -7.45 -18.68 1.91
C THR A 238 -7.81 -19.23 0.54
N SER A 239 -6.81 -19.41 -0.30
CA SER A 239 -6.92 -20.08 -1.60
C SER A 239 -6.97 -21.60 -1.51
N ASP A 240 -6.72 -22.21 -0.35
CA ASP A 240 -6.84 -23.66 -0.13
C ASP A 240 -8.17 -24.02 0.55
N GLU A 241 -9.07 -24.69 -0.19
CA GLU A 241 -10.38 -25.12 0.30
C GLU A 241 -10.29 -26.01 1.55
N SER A 242 -9.21 -26.78 1.69
CA SER A 242 -9.05 -27.73 2.80
C SER A 242 -9.03 -27.04 4.18
N LYS A 243 -8.62 -25.77 4.21
CA LYS A 243 -8.46 -24.95 5.42
C LYS A 243 -9.77 -24.52 6.05
N GLU A 244 -10.88 -24.45 5.29
CA GLU A 244 -12.19 -24.12 5.88
C GLU A 244 -12.61 -25.19 6.88
N ARG A 245 -12.40 -26.48 6.54
CA ARG A 245 -12.69 -27.59 7.43
C ARG A 245 -11.63 -27.80 8.50
N ALA A 246 -10.35 -27.70 8.15
CA ALA A 246 -9.26 -28.00 9.07
C ALA A 246 -9.02 -26.90 10.10
N GLU A 247 -9.13 -25.63 9.69
CA GLU A 247 -8.67 -24.48 10.47
C GLU A 247 -9.76 -23.39 10.64
N GLY A 248 -10.92 -23.55 10.01
CA GLY A 248 -12.01 -22.56 10.07
C GLY A 248 -11.71 -21.27 9.30
N ILE A 249 -10.78 -21.31 8.35
CA ILE A 249 -10.41 -20.18 7.49
C ILE A 249 -11.23 -20.23 6.21
N ALA A 250 -11.90 -19.14 5.87
CA ALA A 250 -12.87 -19.13 4.78
C ALA A 250 -12.22 -19.38 3.42
N TYR A 251 -12.72 -20.34 2.65
CA TYR A 251 -12.27 -20.55 1.28
C TYR A 251 -12.70 -19.37 0.41
N GLN A 252 -11.74 -18.61 -0.11
CA GLN A 252 -12.00 -17.28 -0.67
C GLN A 252 -13.03 -17.30 -1.80
N TRP A 253 -12.99 -18.31 -2.67
CA TRP A 253 -13.84 -18.39 -3.86
C TRP A 253 -15.33 -18.64 -3.54
N ASN A 254 -15.66 -18.97 -2.28
CA ASN A 254 -17.06 -19.00 -1.81
C ASN A 254 -17.62 -17.60 -1.51
N PHE A 255 -16.77 -16.58 -1.35
CA PHE A 255 -17.15 -15.26 -0.82
C PHE A 255 -16.71 -14.09 -1.69
N MET A 256 -15.72 -14.27 -2.56
CA MET A 256 -15.20 -13.23 -3.44
C MET A 256 -14.95 -13.74 -4.86
N VAL A 257 -14.98 -12.81 -5.82
CA VAL A 257 -14.64 -13.05 -7.23
C VAL A 257 -13.48 -12.15 -7.58
N GLU A 258 -12.41 -12.73 -8.13
CA GLU A 258 -11.32 -11.96 -8.71
C GLU A 258 -11.66 -11.66 -10.17
N ASN A 259 -11.82 -10.38 -10.51
CA ASN A 259 -12.01 -9.96 -11.89
C ASN A 259 -10.70 -9.41 -12.46
N GLN A 260 -10.39 -9.75 -13.71
CA GLN A 260 -9.24 -9.15 -14.40
C GLN A 260 -9.61 -7.78 -14.97
N CYS A 261 -9.88 -6.81 -14.10
CA CYS A 261 -10.07 -5.43 -14.52
C CYS A 261 -8.73 -4.70 -14.60
N LYS A 262 -8.12 -4.68 -15.80
CA LYS A 262 -6.98 -3.79 -16.08
C LYS A 262 -7.49 -2.35 -16.19
N LEU A 263 -7.06 -1.47 -15.30
CA LEU A 263 -7.27 -0.03 -15.40
C LEU A 263 -6.48 0.51 -16.61
N GLN A 264 -7.10 0.50 -17.80
CA GLN A 264 -6.59 1.26 -18.92
C GLN A 264 -6.74 2.75 -18.59
N ARG A 265 -5.60 3.44 -18.54
CA ARG A 265 -5.43 4.88 -18.32
C ARG A 265 -6.65 5.71 -18.76
N TRP A 266 -7.26 6.39 -17.80
CA TRP A 266 -8.45 7.23 -17.95
C TRP A 266 -8.32 8.23 -19.11
N LYS A 267 -8.88 7.89 -20.27
CA LYS A 267 -9.35 8.89 -21.24
C LYS A 267 -10.84 9.05 -21.02
N PHE A 268 -11.23 10.21 -20.49
CA PHE A 268 -12.62 10.68 -20.43
C PHE A 268 -13.19 10.81 -21.86
N LEU A 269 -13.60 9.70 -22.46
CA LEU A 269 -14.46 9.69 -23.65
C LEU A 269 -15.43 8.52 -23.55
N ARG A 270 -16.68 8.89 -23.27
CA ARG A 270 -17.93 8.12 -23.38
C ARG A 270 -17.82 6.85 -24.24
N LYS A 271 -17.49 5.72 -23.64
CA LYS A 271 -18.04 4.41 -24.00
C LYS A 271 -18.13 3.59 -22.71
N LYS A 272 -19.30 2.98 -22.47
CA LYS A 272 -19.52 2.04 -21.37
C LYS A 272 -18.34 1.05 -21.31
N PRO A 273 -17.75 0.80 -20.13
CA PRO A 273 -16.89 -0.36 -19.95
C PRO A 273 -17.71 -1.59 -20.33
N ARG A 274 -17.19 -2.40 -21.25
CA ARG A 274 -17.71 -3.76 -21.44
C ARG A 274 -17.06 -4.63 -20.36
N CYS A 275 -17.91 -5.19 -19.50
CA CYS A 275 -17.60 -6.41 -18.77
C CYS A 275 -17.42 -7.56 -19.77
#